data_AF-A0A3D2RG37-F1
#
_entry.id   AF-A0A3D2RG37-F1
#
_cell.length_a   1.000
_cell.length_b   1.000
_cell.length_c   1.000
_cell.angle_alpha   90.00
_cell.angle_beta   90.00
_cell.angle_gamma   90.00
#
_symmetry.space_group_name_H-M   'P 1'
#
loop_
_entity.id
_entity.type
_entity.pdbx_description
1 polymer ?
#
loop_
_entity_poly.entity_id
_entity_poly.type
_entity_poly.pdbx_seq_one_letter_code
_entity_poly.pdbx_strand_id
1 'polypeptide(L)'
;LINDACVFTGKPIVDGSIFRFDGQVTIFPCDKEGPCYRCLYPEPPPAEMAPSCAEAGVLGVLPGTVGLIQATEVVKLILDAGDPLIGRLLMFDALQMSFKNFNIRRDVNCPVCGDNPQITELIDYVAFCSGVNLSEVPDEVAAG
;
A
#
# COMPACT_ATOMS: atom_id res chain seq x y z
N LEU A 1 -0.25 -1.18 8.32
CA LEU A 1 0.15 0.06 9.03
C LEU A 1 -0.17 1.33 8.23
N ILE A 2 0.62 1.71 7.21
CA ILE A 2 0.44 3.00 6.50
C ILE A 2 -0.98 3.12 5.92
N ASN A 3 -1.45 2.08 5.21
CA ASN A 3 -2.83 2.02 4.72
C ASN A 3 -3.87 2.34 5.80
N ASP A 4 -3.79 1.65 6.93
CA ASP A 4 -4.81 1.71 7.97
C ASP A 4 -4.83 3.12 8.58
N ALA A 5 -3.65 3.70 8.85
CA ALA A 5 -3.52 5.07 9.33
C ALA A 5 -4.10 6.11 8.35
N CYS A 6 -3.86 5.92 7.06
CA CYS A 6 -4.39 6.79 6.01
C CYS A 6 -5.91 6.68 5.85
N VAL A 7 -6.48 5.47 5.91
CA VAL A 7 -7.94 5.29 5.92
C VAL A 7 -8.58 5.93 7.15
N PHE A 8 -7.96 5.83 8.32
CA PHE A 8 -8.48 6.45 9.54
C PHE A 8 -8.38 7.98 9.53
N THR A 9 -7.42 8.54 8.79
CA THR A 9 -7.20 10.00 8.70
C THR A 9 -7.75 10.63 7.43
N GLY A 10 -8.31 9.86 6.50
CA GLY A 10 -8.81 10.35 5.21
C GLY A 10 -7.71 10.92 4.31
N LYS A 11 -6.48 10.41 4.43
CA LYS A 11 -5.32 10.90 3.65
C LYS A 11 -4.98 9.92 2.54
N PRO A 12 -4.90 10.35 1.27
CA PRO A 12 -4.58 9.46 0.17
C PRO A 12 -3.14 8.94 0.29
N ILE A 13 -2.89 7.76 -0.29
CA ILE A 13 -1.57 7.16 -0.44
C ILE A 13 -1.24 7.04 -1.91
N VAL A 14 -0.06 7.52 -2.31
CA VAL A 14 0.54 7.16 -3.60
C VAL A 14 1.48 5.99 -3.35
N ASP A 15 0.98 4.78 -3.57
CA ASP A 15 1.68 3.54 -3.27
C ASP A 15 2.53 3.12 -4.47
N GLY A 16 3.72 2.60 -4.20
CA GLY A 16 4.65 2.13 -5.21
C GLY A 16 5.46 0.96 -4.67
N SER A 17 5.58 -0.10 -5.46
CA SER A 17 6.36 -1.27 -5.08
C SER A 17 7.04 -1.91 -6.28
N ILE A 18 8.06 -2.71 -6.01
CA ILE A 18 8.90 -3.31 -7.03
C ILE A 18 9.23 -4.74 -6.63
N PHE A 19 9.25 -5.63 -7.62
CA PHE A 19 9.74 -6.98 -7.47
C PHE A 19 10.54 -7.38 -8.71
N ARG A 20 11.84 -7.69 -8.53
CA ARG A 20 12.77 -8.03 -9.61
C ARG A 20 12.84 -6.96 -10.73
N PHE A 21 12.06 -7.16 -11.80
CA PHE A 21 12.01 -6.30 -12.98
C PHE A 21 10.65 -5.61 -13.17
N ASP A 22 9.72 -5.83 -12.24
CA ASP A 22 8.37 -5.29 -12.28
C ASP A 22 8.23 -4.17 -11.26
N GLY A 23 7.63 -3.06 -11.67
CA GLY A 23 7.18 -1.99 -10.80
C GLY A 23 5.67 -1.87 -10.84
N GLN A 24 5.08 -1.33 -9.76
CA GLN A 24 3.68 -0.94 -9.75
C GLN A 24 3.48 0.38 -9.02
N VAL A 25 2.48 1.15 -9.46
CA VAL A 25 2.04 2.40 -8.82
C VAL A 25 0.53 2.47 -8.81
N THR A 26 -0.04 2.93 -7.70
CA THR A 26 -1.48 3.23 -7.59
C THR A 26 -1.73 4.33 -6.57
N ILE A 27 -2.91 4.95 -6.62
CA ILE A 27 -3.37 5.88 -5.60
C ILE A 27 -4.57 5.27 -4.88
N PHE A 28 -4.43 5.11 -3.56
CA PHE A 28 -5.53 4.76 -2.68
C PHE A 28 -6.10 6.06 -2.07
N PRO A 29 -7.35 6.44 -2.38
CA PRO A 29 -7.90 7.72 -1.92
C PRO A 29 -8.18 7.73 -0.41
N CYS A 30 -8.39 6.55 0.20
CA CYS A 30 -8.60 6.40 1.65
C CYS A 30 -9.81 7.19 2.20
N ASP A 31 -10.82 7.45 1.37
CA ASP A 31 -12.02 8.24 1.64
C ASP A 31 -13.28 7.39 1.96
N LYS A 32 -13.11 6.09 2.14
CA LYS A 32 -14.16 5.05 2.29
C LYS A 32 -15.02 4.79 1.06
N GLU A 33 -14.94 5.61 0.01
CA GLU A 33 -15.66 5.38 -1.25
C GLU A 33 -14.79 4.58 -2.24
N GLY A 34 -13.49 4.87 -2.30
CA GLY A 34 -12.53 4.17 -3.14
C GLY A 34 -11.87 2.94 -2.49
N PRO A 35 -11.13 2.14 -3.27
CA PRO A 35 -10.36 1.01 -2.74
C PRO A 35 -9.24 1.48 -1.81
N CYS A 36 -8.93 0.69 -0.78
CA CYS A 36 -7.71 0.84 0.00
C CYS A 36 -6.71 -0.26 -0.36
N TYR A 37 -5.50 -0.21 0.21
CA TYR A 37 -4.46 -1.22 -0.03
C TYR A 37 -4.96 -2.64 0.26
N ARG A 38 -5.71 -2.83 1.35
CA ARG A 38 -6.27 -4.14 1.73
C ARG A 38 -7.38 -4.64 0.81
N CYS A 39 -7.99 -3.78 -0.01
CA CYS A 39 -8.90 -4.25 -1.07
C CYS A 39 -8.12 -4.95 -2.19
N LEU A 40 -6.87 -4.52 -2.42
CA LEU A 40 -6.00 -5.11 -3.44
C LEU A 40 -5.20 -6.30 -2.88
N TYR A 41 -4.71 -6.18 -1.65
CA TYR A 41 -3.90 -7.19 -0.95
C TYR A 41 -4.51 -7.48 0.44
N PRO A 42 -5.56 -8.31 0.51
CA PRO A 42 -6.32 -8.54 1.75
C PRO A 42 -5.53 -9.30 2.80
N GLU A 43 -4.76 -10.30 2.39
CA GLU A 43 -3.94 -11.12 3.26
C GLU A 43 -2.45 -10.83 3.03
N PRO A 44 -1.66 -10.61 4.09
CA PRO A 44 -0.21 -10.57 3.94
C PRO A 44 0.28 -11.93 3.43
N PRO A 45 1.24 -11.96 2.50
CA PRO A 45 1.82 -13.22 2.06
C PRO A 45 2.49 -13.93 3.25
N PRO A 46 2.48 -15.28 3.29
CA PRO A 46 3.19 -16.05 4.31
C PRO A 46 4.66 -15.62 4.40
N ALA A 47 5.23 -15.58 5.60
CA ALA A 47 6.60 -15.12 5.82
C ALA A 47 7.63 -15.92 5.00
N GLU A 48 7.36 -17.21 4.73
CA GLU A 48 8.25 -18.05 3.91
C GLU A 48 8.18 -17.75 2.40
N MET A 49 7.13 -17.04 1.94
CA MET A 49 6.89 -16.74 0.52
C MET A 49 7.27 -15.30 0.13
N ALA A 50 7.71 -14.49 1.10
CA ALA A 50 8.21 -13.15 0.87
C ALA A 50 9.74 -13.14 0.99
N PRO A 51 10.50 -13.61 -0.03
CA PRO A 51 11.93 -13.40 -0.04
C PRO A 51 12.17 -11.90 0.06
N SER A 52 13.09 -11.50 0.92
CA SER A 52 13.40 -10.09 1.07
C SER A 52 13.87 -9.51 -0.28
N CYS A 53 13.68 -8.21 -0.52
CA CYS A 53 14.25 -7.55 -1.70
C CYS A 53 15.78 -7.79 -1.82
N ALA A 54 16.45 -8.07 -0.69
CA ALA A 54 17.86 -8.44 -0.63
C ALA A 54 18.15 -9.84 -1.19
N GLU A 55 17.21 -10.79 -1.12
CA GLU A 55 17.36 -12.16 -1.64
C GLU A 55 16.88 -12.30 -3.08
N ALA A 56 15.79 -11.62 -3.46
CA ALA A 56 15.23 -11.69 -4.81
C ALA A 56 16.01 -10.86 -5.85
N GLY A 57 16.71 -9.82 -5.39
CA GLY A 57 17.38 -8.82 -6.24
C GLY A 57 16.40 -7.88 -6.93
N VAL A 58 16.82 -6.64 -7.18
CA VAL A 58 16.03 -5.65 -7.92
C VAL A 58 16.90 -4.96 -8.96
N LEU A 59 16.34 -4.65 -10.13
CA LEU A 59 17.00 -3.78 -11.09
C LEU A 59 17.13 -2.38 -10.47
N GLY A 60 18.35 -1.94 -10.16
CA GLY A 60 18.58 -0.74 -9.33
C GLY A 60 17.99 0.57 -9.84
N VAL A 61 17.68 0.67 -11.15
CA VAL A 61 16.99 1.84 -11.72
C VAL A 61 15.48 1.85 -11.47
N LEU A 62 14.86 0.70 -11.19
CA LEU A 62 13.41 0.60 -10.98
C LEU A 62 12.91 1.43 -9.79
N PRO A 63 13.57 1.44 -8.62
CA PRO A 63 13.19 2.33 -7.52
C PRO A 63 13.15 3.81 -7.93
N GLY A 64 14.13 4.25 -8.72
CA GLY A 64 14.15 5.60 -9.26
C GLY A 64 12.97 5.87 -10.20
N THR A 65 12.70 4.97 -11.14
CA THR A 65 11.60 5.13 -12.09
C THR A 65 10.23 5.12 -11.41
N VAL A 66 9.96 4.14 -10.54
CA VAL A 66 8.70 4.04 -9.79
C VAL A 66 8.53 5.24 -8.86
N GLY A 67 9.58 5.69 -8.18
CA GLY A 67 9.54 6.87 -7.34
C GLY A 67 9.22 8.16 -8.11
N LEU A 68 9.73 8.31 -9.34
CA LEU A 68 9.38 9.44 -10.21
C LEU A 68 7.91 9.38 -10.69
N ILE A 69 7.39 8.19 -10.95
CA ILE A 69 5.96 8.02 -11.25
C ILE A 69 5.12 8.41 -10.02
N GLN A 70 5.46 7.93 -8.82
CA GLN A 70 4.79 8.33 -7.58
C GLN A 70 4.83 9.85 -7.39
N ALA A 71 5.99 10.49 -7.55
CA ALA A 71 6.13 11.94 -7.42
C ALA A 71 5.25 12.69 -8.44
N THR A 72 5.15 12.19 -9.67
CA THR A 72 4.28 12.76 -10.70
C THR A 72 2.80 12.69 -10.28
N GLU A 73 2.37 11.56 -9.74
CA GLU A 73 1.01 11.41 -9.21
C GLU A 73 0.73 12.36 -8.04
N VAL A 74 1.69 12.55 -7.12
CA VAL A 74 1.57 13.52 -6.02
C VAL A 74 1.35 14.93 -6.55
N VAL A 75 2.13 15.36 -7.57
CA VAL A 75 1.95 16.68 -8.18
C VAL A 75 0.55 16.82 -8.80
N LYS A 76 0.07 15.79 -9.51
CA LYS A 76 -1.29 15.81 -10.07
C LYS A 76 -2.38 15.96 -9.00
N LEU A 77 -2.24 15.27 -7.87
CA LEU A 77 -3.17 15.38 -6.74
C LEU A 77 -3.16 16.79 -6.13
N ILE A 78 -1.98 17.38 -5.92
CA ILE A 78 -1.85 18.73 -5.34
C ILE A 78 -2.44 19.80 -6.25
N LEU A 79 -2.27 19.65 -7.56
CA LEU A 79 -2.73 20.61 -8.55
C LEU A 79 -4.18 20.38 -9.01
N ASP A 80 -4.83 19.31 -8.56
CA ASP A 80 -6.13 18.84 -9.05
C ASP A 80 -6.17 18.77 -10.60
N ALA A 81 -5.15 18.13 -11.18
CA ALA A 81 -4.89 18.17 -12.61
C ALA A 81 -4.71 16.79 -13.24
N GLY A 82 -5.22 16.65 -14.46
CA GLY A 82 -5.09 15.44 -15.27
C GLY A 82 -5.97 14.30 -14.78
N ASP A 83 -5.47 13.07 -14.93
CA ASP A 83 -6.18 11.86 -14.57
C ASP A 83 -5.29 11.01 -13.64
N PRO A 84 -5.36 11.21 -12.31
CA PRO A 84 -4.55 10.47 -11.34
C PRO A 84 -4.83 8.97 -11.31
N LEU A 85 -3.87 8.16 -10.85
CA LEU A 85 -4.01 6.70 -10.73
C LEU A 85 -4.93 6.25 -9.57
N ILE A 86 -5.92 7.06 -9.19
CA ILE A 86 -6.92 6.72 -8.18
C ILE A 86 -7.72 5.50 -8.64
N GLY A 87 -7.70 4.44 -7.83
CA GLY A 87 -8.39 3.19 -8.15
C GLY A 87 -7.85 2.46 -9.40
N ARG A 88 -6.65 2.80 -9.87
CA ARG A 88 -5.99 2.16 -11.00
C ARG A 88 -4.59 1.70 -10.62
N LEU A 89 -4.27 0.45 -10.93
CA LEU A 89 -2.94 -0.12 -10.78
C LEU A 89 -2.20 -0.01 -12.10
N LEU A 90 -1.16 0.83 -12.13
CA LEU A 90 -0.19 0.86 -13.21
C LEU A 90 0.85 -0.22 -12.93
N MET A 91 0.98 -1.19 -13.84
CA MET A 91 2.05 -2.18 -13.86
C MET A 91 3.10 -1.79 -14.90
N PHE A 92 4.36 -1.79 -14.51
CA PHE A 92 5.52 -1.50 -15.35
C PHE A 92 6.44 -2.72 -15.44
N ASP A 93 6.53 -3.31 -16.62
CA ASP A 93 7.52 -4.37 -16.94
C ASP A 93 8.75 -3.71 -17.56
N ALA A 94 9.89 -3.73 -16.86
CA ALA A 94 11.12 -3.10 -17.33
C ALA A 94 11.87 -3.89 -18.39
N LEU A 95 11.64 -5.21 -18.50
CA LEU A 95 12.31 -6.03 -19.53
C LEU A 95 11.65 -5.81 -20.89
N GLN A 96 10.32 -5.73 -20.92
CA GLN A 96 9.55 -5.47 -22.13
C GLN A 96 9.30 -3.98 -22.36
N MET A 97 9.67 -3.12 -21.41
CA MET A 97 9.39 -1.68 -21.43
C MET A 97 7.91 -1.39 -21.72
N SER A 98 7.02 -2.07 -20.98
CA SER A 98 5.57 -1.99 -21.20
C SER A 98 4.82 -1.56 -19.96
N PHE A 99 3.70 -0.86 -20.18
CA PHE A 99 2.81 -0.38 -19.13
C PHE A 99 1.40 -0.95 -19.32
N LYS A 100 0.81 -1.46 -18.23
CA LYS A 100 -0.57 -1.95 -18.22
C LYS A 100 -1.34 -1.32 -17.07
N ASN A 101 -2.61 -0.98 -17.31
CA ASN A 101 -3.49 -0.45 -16.27
C ASN A 101 -4.57 -1.45 -15.93
N PHE A 102 -4.83 -1.63 -14.64
CA PHE A 102 -5.92 -2.45 -14.12
C PHE A 102 -6.79 -1.61 -13.19
N ASN A 103 -8.10 -1.79 -13.27
CA ASN A 103 -9.02 -1.12 -12.35
C ASN A 103 -9.09 -1.89 -11.03
N ILE A 104 -8.93 -1.19 -9.92
CA ILE A 104 -9.10 -1.70 -8.58
C ILE A 104 -10.49 -1.31 -8.08
N ARG A 105 -11.19 -2.24 -7.45
CA ARG A 105 -12.51 -1.98 -6.89
C ARG A 105 -12.45 -2.04 -5.38
N ARG A 106 -13.22 -1.18 -4.72
CA ARG A 106 -13.49 -1.28 -3.28
C ARG A 106 -14.20 -2.61 -3.02
N ASP A 107 -13.73 -3.31 -1.99
CA ASP A 107 -14.44 -4.46 -1.44
C ASP A 107 -15.31 -4.01 -0.27
N VAL A 108 -16.62 -4.26 -0.35
CA VAL A 108 -17.59 -3.93 0.71
C VAL A 108 -17.32 -4.70 2.00
N ASN A 109 -16.65 -5.84 1.91
CA ASN A 109 -16.25 -6.67 3.04
C ASN A 109 -14.82 -6.40 3.52
N CYS A 110 -14.16 -5.36 3.00
CA CYS A 110 -12.80 -5.02 3.41
C CYS A 110 -12.74 -4.77 4.92
N PRO A 111 -11.80 -5.39 5.66
CA PRO A 111 -11.74 -5.27 7.12
C PRO A 111 -11.40 -3.86 7.61
N VAL A 112 -10.97 -2.95 6.73
CA VAL A 112 -10.60 -1.56 7.07
C VAL A 112 -11.54 -0.52 6.47
N CYS A 113 -11.80 -0.55 5.15
CA CYS A 113 -12.64 0.45 4.49
C CYS A 113 -14.02 -0.05 4.05
N GLY A 114 -14.38 -1.30 4.40
CA GLY A 114 -15.68 -1.90 4.10
C GLY A 114 -16.84 -1.31 4.89
N ASP A 115 -18.04 -1.82 4.67
CA ASP A 115 -19.27 -1.29 5.28
C ASP A 115 -19.38 -1.64 6.79
N ASN A 116 -18.73 -2.73 7.20
CA ASN A 116 -18.59 -3.15 8.59
C ASN A 116 -17.11 -3.43 8.91
N PRO A 117 -16.28 -2.40 9.12
CA PRO A 117 -14.84 -2.57 9.37
C PRO A 117 -14.59 -3.30 10.69
N GLN A 118 -13.63 -4.22 10.67
CA GLN A 118 -13.20 -5.01 11.83
C GLN A 118 -11.89 -4.50 12.43
N ILE A 119 -11.08 -3.80 11.65
CA ILE A 119 -9.84 -3.17 12.07
C ILE A 119 -10.13 -1.67 12.25
N THR A 120 -10.18 -1.23 13.50
CA THR A 120 -10.56 0.14 13.88
C THR A 120 -9.44 0.92 14.56
N GLU A 121 -8.33 0.25 14.86
CA GLU A 121 -7.15 0.83 15.50
C GLU A 121 -5.87 0.32 14.83
N LEU A 122 -4.76 1.00 15.08
CA LEU A 122 -3.47 0.58 14.56
C LEU A 122 -2.94 -0.57 15.41
N ILE A 123 -2.39 -1.57 14.72
CA ILE A 123 -1.65 -2.66 15.37
C ILE A 123 -0.39 -2.05 16.01
N ASP A 124 -0.07 -2.46 17.25
CA ASP A 124 1.22 -2.17 17.86
C ASP A 124 2.34 -2.81 17.02
N TYR A 125 2.96 -1.98 16.19
CA TYR A 125 3.96 -2.41 15.24
C TYR A 125 5.27 -2.79 15.92
N VAL A 126 5.56 -2.23 17.10
CA VAL A 126 6.74 -2.57 17.89
C VAL A 126 6.56 -3.98 18.45
N ALA A 127 5.41 -4.28 19.06
CA ALA A 127 5.09 -5.62 19.52
C ALA A 127 5.08 -6.65 18.36
N PHE A 128 4.48 -6.29 17.23
CA PHE A 128 4.40 -7.15 16.05
C PHE A 128 5.78 -7.47 15.43
N CYS A 129 6.67 -6.48 15.29
CA CYS A 129 8.00 -6.69 14.71
C CYS A 129 9.05 -7.21 15.69
N SER A 130 8.84 -7.05 17.00
CA SER A 130 9.77 -7.57 18.03
C SER A 130 9.55 -9.04 18.38
N GLY A 131 8.51 -9.68 17.82
CA GLY A 131 8.18 -11.08 18.11
C GLY A 131 7.66 -11.29 19.53
N VAL A 132 7.25 -10.23 20.22
CA VAL A 132 6.66 -10.29 21.56
C VAL A 132 5.17 -10.62 21.42
N ASN A 133 4.68 -11.53 22.26
CA ASN A 133 3.27 -11.91 22.25
C ASN A 133 2.41 -10.70 22.60
N LEU A 134 1.43 -10.36 21.76
CA LEU A 134 0.54 -9.20 21.95
C LEU A 134 -0.29 -9.30 23.25
N SER A 135 -0.40 -10.49 23.86
CA SER A 135 -1.03 -10.69 25.17
C SER A 135 -0.18 -10.26 26.37
N GLU A 136 1.07 -9.86 26.15
CA GLU A 136 2.04 -9.51 27.22
C GLU A 136 2.42 -8.01 27.22
N VAL A 137 1.86 -7.20 26.30
CA VAL A 137 2.15 -5.77 26.22
C VAL A 137 1.20 -5.00 27.15
N PRO A 138 1.69 -4.32 28.20
CA PRO A 138 0.84 -3.52 29.08
C PRO A 138 0.29 -2.29 28.35
N ASP A 139 -0.97 -1.94 28.62
CA ASP A 139 -1.72 -0.82 28.00
C ASP A 139 -1.01 0.56 28.07
N GLU A 140 0.03 0.72 28.89
CA GLU A 140 0.75 1.98 29.10
C GLU A 140 1.69 2.39 27.97
N VAL A 141 2.01 1.49 27.02
CA VAL A 141 2.85 1.83 25.84
C VAL A 141 1.99 2.39 24.68
N ALA A 142 0.66 2.30 24.76
CA ALA A 142 -0.27 2.71 23.69
C ALA A 142 -0.50 4.24 23.58
N ALA A 143 0.13 5.07 24.43
CA ALA A 143 -0.13 6.50 24.53
C ALA A 143 1.07 7.41 24.17
N GLY A 144 2.07 6.89 23.45
CA GLY A 144 3.27 7.64 23.02
C GLY A 144 3.27 8.03 21.55
#